data_AF-A0A1B1V3J0-F1
#
_entry.id   AF-A0A1B1V3J0-F1
#
_cell.length_a   1.000
_cell.length_b   1.000
_cell.length_c   1.000
_cell.angle_alpha   90.00
_cell.angle_beta   90.00
_cell.angle_gamma   90.00
#
_symmetry.space_group_name_H-M   'P 1'
#
loop_
_entity.id
_entity.type
_entity.pdbx_description
1 polymer ?
#
loop_
_entity_poly.entity_id
_entity_poly.type
_entity_poly.pdbx_seq_one_letter_code
_entity_poly.pdbx_strand_id
1 'polypeptide(L)'
;MCIMRFSVLFITALTVTVVSCAVLKKSGETPEEEESRAVLRLKEINEELDSKKNYNTVASWAYASNITEDNLKRMNDVSVETAKYYKELASELKGFNAKEYKSEDLKRQIKKLSKLGYSALSSEKYKELLEAITWMESNYAKVKVCSYKDPKKCDLALEPEITEILIKSRDPEELKYYWKQWYDKAGTPTRESFNKYVELNREAAVLDGFKSGAESWLDEYEDETFEKQLEDIFAQIRPLYEQLHAYVRFRLREKYGDGVVSERGPIPMHLLGNMWGQTWSEVAPISVSISEQKLLDVTDEMVKQGYTAALDV
;
A
#
# COMPACT_ATOMS: atom_id res chain seq x y z
N MET A 1 -17.35 -15.63 -75.78
CA MET A 1 -17.18 -17.09 -75.54
C MET A 1 -15.90 -17.26 -74.72
N CYS A 2 -16.00 -17.92 -73.56
CA CYS A 2 -14.94 -18.34 -72.61
C CYS A 2 -14.01 -17.24 -72.07
N ILE A 3 -14.17 -16.73 -70.84
CA ILE A 3 -13.98 -17.39 -69.53
C ILE A 3 -12.65 -18.13 -69.42
N MET A 4 -11.68 -17.54 -68.71
CA MET A 4 -10.77 -18.30 -67.86
C MET A 4 -10.39 -17.45 -66.63
N ARG A 5 -10.84 -17.94 -65.46
CA ARG A 5 -10.65 -17.36 -64.13
C ARG A 5 -9.20 -17.59 -63.68
N PHE A 6 -8.51 -16.54 -63.25
CA PHE A 6 -7.35 -16.66 -62.36
C PHE A 6 -7.78 -16.20 -60.97
N SER A 7 -7.95 -17.18 -60.07
CA SER A 7 -8.12 -16.94 -58.64
C SER A 7 -6.73 -16.78 -58.01
N VAL A 8 -6.36 -15.56 -57.65
CA VAL A 8 -5.26 -15.30 -56.72
C VAL A 8 -5.89 -14.65 -55.50
N LEU A 9 -6.13 -15.45 -54.47
CA LEU A 9 -6.54 -14.99 -53.14
C LEU A 9 -5.35 -14.29 -52.50
N PHE A 10 -5.30 -12.97 -52.58
CA PHE A 10 -4.53 -12.17 -51.63
C PHE A 10 -5.31 -12.15 -50.31
N ILE A 11 -4.92 -13.01 -49.38
CA ILE A 11 -5.30 -12.86 -47.97
C ILE A 11 -4.41 -11.74 -47.43
N THR A 12 -4.85 -10.50 -47.64
CA THR A 12 -4.34 -9.38 -46.84
C THR A 12 -4.89 -9.59 -45.43
N ALA A 13 -4.00 -10.00 -44.52
CA ALA A 13 -4.25 -9.97 -43.09
C ALA A 13 -4.62 -8.54 -42.68
N LEU A 14 -5.93 -8.27 -42.61
CA LEU A 14 -6.47 -7.15 -41.85
C LEU A 14 -6.17 -7.46 -40.38
N THR A 15 -4.99 -7.07 -39.92
CA THR A 15 -4.81 -6.69 -38.53
C THR A 15 -5.56 -5.38 -38.37
N VAL A 16 -6.88 -5.49 -38.15
CA VAL A 16 -7.68 -4.38 -37.64
C VAL A 16 -7.12 -4.10 -36.26
N THR A 17 -6.23 -3.14 -36.21
CA THR A 17 -6.04 -2.29 -35.05
C THR A 17 -7.43 -1.78 -34.70
N VAL A 18 -8.03 -2.37 -33.66
CA VAL A 18 -9.16 -1.79 -32.94
C VAL A 18 -8.59 -0.61 -32.16
N VAL A 19 -8.11 0.41 -32.88
CA VAL A 19 -8.13 1.76 -32.35
C VAL A 19 -9.60 2.09 -32.37
N SER A 20 -10.23 1.98 -31.19
CA SER A 20 -11.66 2.14 -30.99
C SER A 20 -12.14 3.37 -31.77
N CYS A 21 -13.18 3.19 -32.61
CA CYS A 21 -13.88 4.31 -33.26
C CYS A 21 -14.38 5.37 -32.24
N ALA A 22 -14.32 5.07 -30.93
CA ALA A 22 -14.56 6.00 -29.84
C ALA A 22 -13.51 7.13 -29.72
N VAL A 23 -12.28 6.97 -30.21
CA VAL A 23 -11.21 7.99 -30.01
C VAL A 23 -11.17 9.04 -31.13
N LEU A 24 -11.68 8.71 -32.32
CA LEU A 24 -11.67 9.64 -33.45
C LEU A 24 -12.77 10.68 -33.29
N LYS A 25 -12.40 11.88 -32.85
CA LYS A 25 -13.26 13.07 -32.93
C LYS A 25 -13.87 13.15 -34.33
N LYS A 26 -15.19 13.00 -34.43
CA LYS A 26 -15.86 13.13 -35.72
C LYS A 26 -15.80 14.60 -36.14
N SER A 27 -15.41 14.86 -37.38
CA SER A 27 -15.38 16.22 -37.91
C SER A 27 -16.78 16.84 -37.81
N GLY A 28 -16.90 17.96 -37.09
CA GLY A 28 -18.17 18.64 -36.85
C GLY A 28 -18.99 18.15 -35.65
N GLU A 29 -18.45 17.23 -34.82
CA GLU A 29 -19.13 16.73 -33.61
C GLU A 29 -19.33 17.82 -32.55
N THR A 30 -20.53 17.89 -31.98
CA THR A 30 -20.84 18.81 -30.87
C THR A 30 -20.34 18.26 -29.52
N PRO A 31 -20.15 19.12 -28.50
CA PRO A 31 -19.80 18.65 -27.15
C PRO A 31 -20.79 17.63 -26.57
N GLU A 32 -22.09 17.79 -26.83
CA GLU A 32 -23.13 16.84 -26.37
C GLU A 32 -23.03 15.47 -27.06
N GLU A 33 -22.67 15.44 -28.34
CA GLU A 33 -22.46 14.21 -29.09
C GLU A 33 -21.20 13.48 -28.59
N GLU A 34 -20.11 14.22 -28.35
CA GLU A 34 -18.88 13.68 -27.76
C GLU A 34 -19.13 13.14 -26.34
N GLU A 35 -19.87 13.88 -25.50
CA GLU A 35 -20.25 13.46 -24.15
C GLU A 35 -21.05 12.15 -24.19
N SER A 36 -22.00 12.02 -25.11
CA SER A 36 -22.81 10.80 -25.28
C SER A 36 -21.95 9.59 -25.69
N ARG A 37 -20.93 9.78 -26.54
CA ARG A 37 -19.97 8.72 -26.88
C ARG A 37 -19.08 8.35 -25.70
N ALA A 38 -18.62 9.33 -24.93
CA ALA A 38 -17.81 9.10 -23.74
C ALA A 38 -18.58 8.28 -22.69
N VAL A 39 -19.88 8.53 -22.49
CA VAL A 39 -20.74 7.71 -21.61
C VAL A 39 -20.76 6.24 -22.06
N LEU A 40 -21.00 5.99 -23.35
CA LEU A 40 -21.03 4.63 -23.88
C LEU A 40 -19.69 3.93 -23.73
N ARG A 41 -18.59 4.62 -24.08
CA ARG A 41 -17.24 4.06 -23.96
C ARG A 41 -16.88 3.78 -22.52
N LEU A 42 -17.25 4.65 -21.58
CA LEU A 42 -16.99 4.43 -20.16
C LEU A 42 -17.71 3.20 -19.61
N LYS A 43 -18.92 2.89 -20.11
CA LYS A 43 -19.62 1.66 -19.75
C LYS A 43 -18.83 0.42 -20.19
N GLU A 44 -18.32 0.40 -21.41
CA GLU A 44 -17.46 -0.68 -21.93
C GLU A 44 -16.17 -0.81 -21.11
N ILE A 45 -15.53 0.32 -20.81
CA ILE A 45 -14.32 0.38 -19.98
C ILE A 45 -14.55 -0.24 -18.61
N ASN A 46 -15.71 0.03 -17.98
CA ASN A 46 -16.04 -0.54 -16.68
C ASN A 46 -16.13 -2.08 -16.74
N GLU A 47 -16.79 -2.63 -17.75
CA GLU A 47 -16.88 -4.09 -17.95
C GLU A 47 -15.49 -4.73 -18.21
N GLU A 48 -14.65 -4.06 -19.00
CA GLU A 48 -13.27 -4.47 -19.28
C GLU A 48 -12.39 -4.44 -18.01
N LEU A 49 -12.53 -3.39 -17.20
CA LEU A 49 -11.78 -3.20 -15.97
C LEU A 49 -12.21 -4.17 -14.87
N ASP A 50 -13.49 -4.52 -14.76
CA ASP A 50 -13.96 -5.49 -13.77
C ASP A 50 -13.29 -6.86 -13.95
N SER A 51 -13.23 -7.34 -15.20
CA SER A 51 -12.55 -8.59 -15.54
C SER A 51 -11.04 -8.52 -15.26
N LYS A 52 -10.38 -7.45 -15.71
CA LYS A 52 -8.92 -7.27 -15.51
C LYS A 52 -8.55 -7.13 -14.04
N LYS A 53 -9.33 -6.36 -13.26
CA LYS A 53 -9.14 -6.20 -11.82
C LYS A 53 -9.30 -7.53 -11.10
N ASN A 54 -10.31 -8.33 -11.44
CA ASN A 54 -10.46 -9.66 -10.85
C ASN A 54 -9.21 -10.51 -11.08
N TYR A 55 -8.70 -10.58 -12.32
CA TYR A 55 -7.53 -11.37 -12.64
C TYR A 55 -6.27 -10.90 -11.91
N ASN A 56 -6.05 -9.57 -11.84
CA ASN A 56 -4.94 -8.98 -11.09
C ASN A 56 -5.05 -9.27 -9.57
N THR A 57 -6.23 -9.08 -8.98
CA THR A 57 -6.48 -9.37 -7.56
C THR A 57 -6.24 -10.84 -7.23
N VAL A 58 -6.67 -11.77 -8.09
CA VAL A 58 -6.45 -13.21 -7.89
C VAL A 58 -4.96 -13.55 -7.93
N ALA A 59 -4.21 -12.98 -8.87
CA ALA A 59 -2.76 -13.19 -8.96
C ALA A 59 -2.02 -12.61 -7.73
N SER A 60 -2.41 -11.41 -7.29
CA SER A 60 -1.86 -10.76 -6.10
C SER A 60 -2.15 -11.54 -4.82
N TRP A 61 -3.39 -12.01 -4.65
CA TRP A 61 -3.79 -12.84 -3.52
C TRP A 61 -3.03 -14.18 -3.45
N ALA A 62 -2.82 -14.82 -4.62
CA ALA A 62 -2.08 -16.07 -4.68
C ALA A 62 -0.64 -15.92 -4.17
N TYR A 63 0.03 -14.79 -4.45
CA TYR A 63 1.35 -14.49 -3.91
C TYR A 63 1.30 -14.15 -2.41
N ALA A 64 0.37 -13.28 -2.00
CA ALA A 64 0.24 -12.85 -0.60
C ALA A 64 -0.07 -14.02 0.36
N SER A 65 -0.88 -14.99 -0.09
CA SER A 65 -1.22 -16.19 0.69
C SER A 65 -0.22 -17.35 0.54
N ASN A 66 0.61 -17.33 -0.51
CA ASN A 66 1.62 -18.35 -0.76
C ASN A 66 2.85 -17.75 -1.50
N ILE A 67 3.86 -17.34 -0.72
CA ILE A 67 5.04 -16.62 -1.21
C ILE A 67 6.01 -17.58 -1.90
N THR A 68 5.84 -17.76 -3.22
CA THR A 68 6.72 -18.57 -4.10
C THR A 68 7.21 -17.75 -5.30
N GLU A 69 8.30 -18.20 -5.95
CA GLU A 69 8.82 -17.56 -7.16
C GLU A 69 7.82 -17.63 -8.33
N ASP A 70 7.08 -18.74 -8.47
CA ASP A 70 6.07 -18.91 -9.52
C ASP A 70 4.90 -17.94 -9.34
N ASN A 71 4.39 -17.80 -8.11
CA ASN A 71 3.31 -16.86 -7.82
C ASN A 71 3.76 -15.40 -8.00
N LEU A 72 5.01 -15.09 -7.60
CA LEU A 72 5.60 -13.77 -7.81
C LEU A 72 5.69 -13.43 -9.30
N LYS A 73 6.22 -14.36 -10.11
CA LYS A 73 6.32 -14.17 -11.56
C LYS A 73 4.96 -13.94 -12.18
N ARG A 74 3.96 -14.76 -11.83
CA ARG A 74 2.59 -14.61 -12.32
C ARG A 74 2.02 -13.23 -11.95
N MET A 75 2.10 -12.83 -10.69
CA MET A 75 1.61 -11.52 -10.24
C MET A 75 2.26 -10.36 -11.01
N ASN A 76 3.58 -10.41 -11.21
CA ASN A 76 4.31 -9.37 -11.95
C ASN A 76 3.90 -9.33 -13.43
N ASP A 77 3.82 -10.47 -14.11
CA ASP A 77 3.41 -10.53 -15.52
C ASP A 77 2.01 -9.92 -15.70
N VAL A 78 1.06 -10.26 -14.82
CA VAL A 78 -0.30 -9.69 -14.84
C VAL A 78 -0.31 -8.19 -14.55
N SER A 79 0.53 -7.74 -13.62
CA SER A 79 0.62 -6.33 -13.26
C SER A 79 1.16 -5.47 -14.41
N VAL A 80 2.18 -5.97 -15.14
CA VAL A 80 2.75 -5.28 -16.30
C VAL A 80 1.74 -5.17 -17.44
N GLU A 81 1.02 -6.25 -17.76
CA GLU A 81 -0.04 -6.23 -18.79
C GLU A 81 -1.20 -5.30 -18.40
N THR A 82 -1.54 -5.29 -17.12
CA THR A 82 -2.56 -4.39 -16.58
C THR A 82 -2.13 -2.92 -16.70
N ALA A 83 -0.88 -2.59 -16.34
CA ALA A 83 -0.34 -1.24 -16.45
C ALA A 83 -0.30 -0.76 -17.91
N LYS A 84 0.04 -1.63 -18.86
CA LYS A 84 -0.02 -1.32 -20.30
C LYS A 84 -1.43 -0.95 -20.74
N TYR A 85 -2.44 -1.73 -20.33
CA TYR A 85 -3.83 -1.43 -20.61
C TYR A 85 -4.27 -0.08 -20.04
N TYR A 86 -3.89 0.24 -18.79
CA TYR A 86 -4.20 1.55 -18.20
C TYR A 86 -3.56 2.71 -18.99
N LYS A 87 -2.34 2.55 -19.53
CA LYS A 87 -1.73 3.56 -20.41
C LYS A 87 -2.53 3.80 -21.68
N GLU A 88 -2.93 2.74 -22.36
CA GLU A 88 -3.73 2.81 -23.58
C GLU A 88 -5.07 3.50 -23.29
N LEU A 89 -5.72 3.08 -22.20
CA LEU A 89 -6.97 3.65 -21.73
C LEU A 89 -6.85 5.15 -21.39
N ALA A 90 -5.83 5.54 -20.62
CA ALA A 90 -5.62 6.96 -20.28
C ALA A 90 -5.32 7.80 -21.51
N SER A 91 -4.57 7.27 -22.49
CA SER A 91 -4.31 7.96 -23.75
C SER A 91 -5.59 8.16 -24.56
N GLU A 92 -6.46 7.16 -24.61
CA GLU A 92 -7.79 7.26 -25.22
C GLU A 92 -8.63 8.32 -24.49
N LEU A 93 -8.68 8.27 -23.15
CA LEU A 93 -9.51 9.15 -22.35
C LEU A 93 -9.06 10.61 -22.38
N LYS A 94 -7.76 10.86 -22.48
CA LYS A 94 -7.19 12.21 -22.69
C LYS A 94 -7.57 12.82 -24.05
N GLY A 95 -8.07 12.01 -25.00
CA GLY A 95 -8.58 12.47 -26.28
C GLY A 95 -9.95 13.16 -26.20
N PHE A 96 -10.75 12.85 -25.17
CA PHE A 96 -12.05 13.48 -24.94
C PHE A 96 -11.91 14.88 -24.35
N ASN A 97 -12.68 15.85 -24.84
CA ASN A 97 -12.71 17.18 -24.25
C ASN A 97 -13.66 17.26 -23.03
N ALA A 98 -13.36 16.50 -21.98
CA ALA A 98 -14.22 16.37 -20.81
C ALA A 98 -14.53 17.70 -20.10
N LYS A 99 -13.71 18.75 -20.27
CA LYS A 99 -13.95 20.07 -19.69
C LYS A 99 -15.29 20.69 -20.14
N GLU A 100 -15.72 20.39 -21.36
CA GLU A 100 -16.95 20.92 -21.97
C GLU A 100 -18.20 20.11 -21.60
N TYR A 101 -18.05 18.97 -20.92
CA TYR A 101 -19.17 18.09 -20.59
C TYR A 101 -20.10 18.75 -19.57
N LYS A 102 -21.37 18.36 -19.57
CA LYS A 102 -22.34 18.83 -18.56
C LYS A 102 -22.30 17.94 -17.32
N SER A 103 -22.02 16.66 -17.48
CA SER A 103 -21.94 15.70 -16.37
C SER A 103 -20.63 15.82 -15.59
N GLU A 104 -20.70 16.33 -14.36
CA GLU A 104 -19.57 16.37 -13.43
C GLU A 104 -19.09 14.97 -13.02
N ASP A 105 -20.01 14.00 -12.96
CA ASP A 105 -19.67 12.60 -12.67
C ASP A 105 -18.79 12.00 -13.78
N LEU A 106 -19.16 12.22 -15.04
CA LEU A 106 -18.38 11.76 -16.18
C LEU A 106 -16.99 12.41 -16.22
N LYS A 107 -16.92 13.73 -15.96
CA LYS A 107 -15.65 14.45 -15.81
C LYS A 107 -14.76 13.81 -14.76
N ARG A 108 -15.31 13.49 -13.59
CA ARG A 108 -14.59 12.87 -12.48
C ARG A 108 -14.06 11.48 -12.87
N GLN A 109 -14.88 10.65 -13.49
CA GLN A 109 -14.49 9.31 -13.92
C GLN A 109 -13.36 9.36 -14.97
N ILE A 110 -13.48 10.24 -15.97
CA ILE A 110 -12.44 10.45 -17.00
C ILE A 110 -11.15 10.98 -16.38
N LYS A 111 -11.23 11.99 -15.49
CA LYS A 111 -10.06 12.51 -14.76
C LYS A 111 -9.34 11.39 -14.00
N LYS A 112 -10.09 10.58 -13.25
CA LYS A 112 -9.54 9.49 -12.43
C LYS A 112 -8.89 8.39 -13.28
N LEU A 113 -9.54 7.95 -14.34
CA LEU A 113 -9.01 6.89 -15.22
C LEU A 113 -7.84 7.38 -16.11
N SER A 114 -7.70 8.70 -16.28
CA SER A 114 -6.58 9.32 -17.01
C SER A 114 -5.33 9.51 -16.15
N LYS A 115 -5.44 9.41 -14.82
CA LYS A 115 -4.33 9.44 -13.86
C LYS A 115 -3.70 8.05 -13.81
N LEU A 116 -2.44 7.95 -14.24
CA LEU A 116 -1.78 6.65 -14.44
C LEU A 116 -1.08 6.13 -13.19
N GLY A 117 -0.73 7.01 -12.25
CA GLY A 117 0.12 6.66 -11.12
C GLY A 117 1.39 5.95 -11.60
N TYR A 118 1.73 4.80 -10.99
CA TYR A 118 2.91 4.02 -11.39
C TYR A 118 2.86 3.50 -12.82
N SER A 119 1.66 3.31 -13.39
CA SER A 119 1.51 2.89 -14.79
C SER A 119 2.03 3.95 -15.76
N ALA A 120 2.43 5.16 -15.32
CA ALA A 120 3.09 6.14 -16.18
C ALA A 120 4.50 5.70 -16.60
N LEU A 121 5.21 4.91 -15.78
CA LEU A 121 6.57 4.42 -16.03
C LEU A 121 6.65 3.51 -17.27
N SER A 122 7.81 3.41 -17.93
CA SER A 122 8.03 2.39 -18.97
C SER A 122 7.80 0.98 -18.42
N SER A 123 7.52 -0.01 -19.28
CA SER A 123 7.27 -1.39 -18.81
C SER A 123 8.46 -1.96 -18.04
N GLU A 124 9.68 -1.63 -18.44
CA GLU A 124 10.93 -2.01 -17.77
C GLU A 124 11.03 -1.36 -16.38
N LYS A 125 10.82 -0.04 -16.30
CA LYS A 125 10.86 0.69 -15.03
C LYS A 125 9.73 0.31 -14.09
N TYR A 126 8.54 0.04 -14.61
CA TYR A 126 7.43 -0.47 -13.82
C TYR A 126 7.76 -1.84 -13.22
N LYS A 127 8.42 -2.71 -13.99
CA LYS A 127 8.91 -3.99 -13.49
C LYS A 127 9.98 -3.79 -12.40
N GLU A 128 10.95 -2.90 -12.58
CA GLU A 128 11.93 -2.57 -11.53
C GLU A 128 11.26 -2.06 -10.24
N LEU A 129 10.21 -1.24 -10.37
CA LEU A 129 9.42 -0.76 -9.23
C LEU A 129 8.77 -1.93 -8.49
N LEU A 130 8.10 -2.83 -9.22
CA LEU A 130 7.45 -4.01 -8.63
C LEU A 130 8.46 -4.93 -7.95
N GLU A 131 9.62 -5.18 -8.57
CA GLU A 131 10.69 -5.98 -7.98
C GLU A 131 11.20 -5.36 -6.68
N ALA A 132 11.39 -4.04 -6.64
CA ALA A 132 11.79 -3.33 -5.41
C ALA A 132 10.74 -3.46 -4.30
N ILE A 133 9.45 -3.25 -4.61
CA ILE A 133 8.34 -3.37 -3.63
C ILE A 133 8.24 -4.80 -3.10
N THR A 134 8.15 -5.79 -3.99
CA THR A 134 7.97 -7.20 -3.63
C THR A 134 9.16 -7.76 -2.87
N TRP A 135 10.38 -7.29 -3.17
CA TRP A 135 11.55 -7.64 -2.39
C TRP A 135 11.44 -7.14 -0.94
N MET A 136 11.01 -5.87 -0.74
CA MET A 136 10.83 -5.31 0.61
C MET A 136 9.75 -6.05 1.40
N GLU A 137 8.61 -6.33 0.77
CA GLU A 137 7.51 -7.11 1.35
C GLU A 137 7.98 -8.53 1.73
N SER A 138 8.67 -9.22 0.81
CA SER A 138 9.18 -10.56 1.07
C SER A 138 10.25 -10.57 2.16
N ASN A 139 11.13 -9.56 2.23
CA ASN A 139 12.11 -9.45 3.31
C ASN A 139 11.38 -9.32 4.65
N TYR A 140 10.47 -8.36 4.75
CA TYR A 140 9.69 -8.11 5.96
C TYR A 140 8.94 -9.37 6.44
N ALA A 141 8.27 -10.09 5.54
CA ALA A 141 7.49 -11.29 5.87
C ALA A 141 8.34 -12.50 6.31
N LYS A 142 9.60 -12.60 5.84
CA LYS A 142 10.46 -13.78 6.07
C LYS A 142 11.48 -13.58 7.19
N VAL A 143 11.62 -12.37 7.75
CA VAL A 143 12.61 -12.10 8.79
C VAL A 143 12.38 -12.98 10.00
N LYS A 144 13.45 -13.65 10.43
CA LYS A 144 13.54 -14.40 11.68
C LYS A 144 14.68 -13.89 12.55
N VAL A 145 14.44 -13.73 13.84
CA VAL A 145 15.42 -13.28 14.84
C VAL A 145 15.77 -14.41 15.79
N CYS A 146 16.98 -14.35 16.36
CA CYS A 146 17.38 -15.28 17.40
C CYS A 146 16.80 -14.90 18.75
N SER A 147 16.61 -15.86 19.63
CA SER A 147 16.13 -15.61 20.99
C SER A 147 17.22 -14.94 21.81
N TYR A 148 16.83 -13.91 22.58
CA TYR A 148 17.69 -13.27 23.57
C TYR A 148 18.23 -14.26 24.62
N LYS A 149 17.39 -15.24 24.99
CA LYS A 149 17.69 -16.22 26.06
C LYS A 149 18.40 -17.47 25.55
N ASP A 150 18.19 -17.84 24.28
CA ASP A 150 18.83 -18.99 23.65
C ASP A 150 19.30 -18.63 22.23
N PRO A 151 20.59 -18.29 22.06
CA PRO A 151 21.13 -17.90 20.75
C PRO A 151 21.03 -18.98 19.66
N LYS A 152 20.75 -20.24 20.01
CA LYS A 152 20.55 -21.32 19.03
C LYS A 152 19.14 -21.32 18.44
N LYS A 153 18.17 -20.72 19.12
CA LYS A 153 16.79 -20.62 18.65
C LYS A 153 16.65 -19.38 17.76
N CYS A 154 16.66 -19.56 16.43
CA CYS A 154 16.66 -18.48 15.43
C CYS A 154 15.45 -18.51 14.48
N ASP A 155 14.28 -18.83 15.03
CA ASP A 155 13.04 -19.08 14.30
C ASP A 155 11.89 -18.12 14.71
N LEU A 156 12.16 -17.10 15.52
CA LEU A 156 11.15 -16.13 15.97
C LEU A 156 10.80 -15.14 14.85
N ALA A 157 9.54 -15.13 14.40
CA ALA A 157 9.01 -14.10 13.50
C ALA A 157 8.47 -12.91 14.29
N LEU A 158 8.13 -11.84 13.56
CA LEU A 158 7.40 -10.71 14.13
C LEU A 158 6.12 -11.17 14.81
N GLU A 159 5.28 -11.86 14.05
CA GLU A 159 3.99 -12.37 14.52
C GLU A 159 4.01 -13.91 14.62
N PRO A 160 3.56 -14.49 15.75
CA PRO A 160 3.22 -13.81 17.01
C PRO A 160 4.44 -13.55 17.91
N GLU A 161 5.60 -14.19 17.67
CA GLU A 161 6.59 -14.38 18.72
C GLU A 161 7.20 -13.08 19.26
N ILE A 162 7.76 -12.23 18.40
CA ILE A 162 8.39 -10.98 18.85
C ILE A 162 7.32 -10.02 19.40
N THR A 163 6.15 -9.93 18.74
CA THR A 163 5.03 -9.11 19.20
C THR A 163 4.59 -9.49 20.60
N GLU A 164 4.41 -10.78 20.90
CA GLU A 164 4.08 -11.26 22.24
C GLU A 164 5.16 -10.93 23.28
N ILE A 165 6.44 -11.03 22.90
CA ILE A 165 7.55 -10.68 23.78
C ILE A 165 7.51 -9.18 24.11
N LEU A 166 7.29 -8.31 23.13
CA LEU A 166 7.17 -6.87 23.36
C LEU A 166 5.98 -6.53 24.27
N ILE A 167 4.86 -7.24 24.11
CA ILE A 167 3.66 -7.08 24.94
C ILE A 167 3.91 -7.53 26.39
N LYS A 168 4.55 -8.68 26.59
CA LYS A 168 4.62 -9.37 27.91
C LYS A 168 5.90 -9.11 28.68
N SER A 169 7.05 -8.99 28.00
CA SER A 169 8.34 -8.82 28.68
C SER A 169 8.44 -7.46 29.36
N ARG A 170 9.13 -7.44 30.49
CA ARG A 170 9.46 -6.22 31.25
C ARG A 170 10.94 -6.15 31.55
N ASP A 171 11.77 -6.86 30.79
CA ASP A 171 13.23 -6.74 30.81
C ASP A 171 13.66 -5.73 29.73
N PRO A 172 14.22 -4.56 30.10
CA PRO A 172 14.65 -3.55 29.14
C PRO A 172 15.65 -4.06 28.10
N GLU A 173 16.59 -4.93 28.49
CA GLU A 173 17.63 -5.41 27.56
C GLU A 173 17.08 -6.48 26.61
N GLU A 174 16.13 -7.30 27.05
CA GLU A 174 15.40 -8.22 26.17
C GLU A 174 14.57 -7.45 25.13
N LEU A 175 13.80 -6.44 25.56
CA LEU A 175 12.99 -5.61 24.68
C LEU A 175 13.84 -4.85 23.65
N LYS A 176 14.94 -4.25 24.11
CA LYS A 176 15.92 -3.55 23.28
C LYS A 176 16.58 -4.48 22.27
N TYR A 177 16.92 -5.71 22.68
CA TYR A 177 17.49 -6.72 21.80
C TYR A 177 16.56 -7.02 20.63
N TYR A 178 15.29 -7.34 20.90
CA TYR A 178 14.35 -7.69 19.81
C TYR A 178 14.01 -6.51 18.92
N TRP A 179 13.81 -5.31 19.49
CA TRP A 179 13.63 -4.09 18.71
C TRP A 179 14.83 -3.89 17.76
N LYS A 180 16.06 -3.96 18.28
CA LYS A 180 17.26 -3.79 17.46
C LYS A 180 17.39 -4.88 16.39
N GLN A 181 17.23 -6.14 16.75
CA GLN A 181 17.34 -7.26 15.79
C GLN A 181 16.31 -7.13 14.66
N TRP A 182 15.09 -6.70 14.98
CA TRP A 182 14.07 -6.48 13.97
C TRP A 182 14.47 -5.38 12.98
N TYR A 183 14.90 -4.21 13.47
CA TYR A 183 15.38 -3.14 12.59
C TYR A 183 16.62 -3.54 11.79
N ASP A 184 17.55 -4.27 12.39
CA ASP A 184 18.77 -4.72 11.73
C ASP A 184 18.48 -5.73 10.60
N LYS A 185 17.47 -6.61 10.75
CA LYS A 185 17.16 -7.65 9.76
C LYS A 185 16.04 -7.29 8.79
N ALA A 186 14.97 -6.65 9.27
CA ALA A 186 13.83 -6.26 8.44
C ALA A 186 14.02 -4.89 7.79
N GLY A 187 14.70 -3.96 8.48
CA GLY A 187 14.91 -2.59 8.01
C GLY A 187 16.19 -2.39 7.21
N THR A 188 17.36 -2.67 7.78
CA THR A 188 18.65 -2.35 7.14
C THR A 188 18.78 -2.91 5.71
N PRO A 189 18.37 -4.16 5.40
CA PRO A 189 18.49 -4.70 4.06
C PRO A 189 17.60 -4.00 3.01
N THR A 190 16.53 -3.30 3.41
CA THR A 190 15.58 -2.68 2.47
C THR A 190 16.07 -1.37 1.88
N ARG A 191 17.22 -0.86 2.32
CA ARG A 191 17.74 0.45 1.90
C ARG A 191 17.82 0.61 0.38
N GLU A 192 18.36 -0.37 -0.33
CA GLU A 192 18.55 -0.28 -1.79
C GLU A 192 17.20 -0.28 -2.52
N SER A 193 16.33 -1.24 -2.20
CA SER A 193 14.98 -1.34 -2.77
C SER A 193 14.13 -0.11 -2.43
N PHE A 194 14.24 0.44 -1.22
CA PHE A 194 13.53 1.65 -0.83
C PHE A 194 14.00 2.88 -1.63
N ASN A 195 15.31 3.02 -1.86
CA ASN A 195 15.84 4.09 -2.71
C ASN A 195 15.32 3.98 -4.14
N LYS A 196 15.34 2.77 -4.72
CA LYS A 196 14.81 2.49 -6.05
C LYS A 196 13.31 2.80 -6.13
N TYR A 197 12.55 2.42 -5.12
CA TYR A 197 11.14 2.76 -4.99
C TYR A 197 10.92 4.28 -4.98
N VAL A 198 11.64 5.05 -4.17
CA VAL A 198 11.50 6.51 -4.10
C VAL A 198 11.86 7.18 -5.42
N GLU A 199 12.92 6.71 -6.10
CA GLU A 199 13.33 7.19 -7.43
C GLU A 199 12.19 7.01 -8.45
N LEU A 200 11.69 5.80 -8.58
CA LEU A 200 10.67 5.45 -9.57
C LEU A 200 9.29 6.02 -9.23
N ASN A 201 8.94 6.12 -7.94
CA ASN A 201 7.73 6.80 -7.48
C ASN A 201 7.75 8.29 -7.88
N ARG A 202 8.89 8.96 -7.71
CA ARG A 202 9.05 10.35 -8.15
C ARG A 202 8.94 10.48 -9.68
N GLU A 203 9.61 9.61 -10.43
CA GLU A 203 9.53 9.64 -11.89
C GLU A 203 8.09 9.42 -12.38
N ALA A 204 7.38 8.44 -11.81
CA ALA A 204 5.98 8.19 -12.13
C ALA A 204 5.10 9.42 -11.88
N ALA A 205 5.27 10.07 -10.72
CA ALA A 205 4.53 11.28 -10.36
C ALA A 205 4.77 12.42 -11.36
N VAL A 206 6.02 12.64 -11.78
CA VAL A 206 6.37 13.66 -12.79
C VAL A 206 5.77 13.36 -14.15
N LEU A 207 5.79 12.10 -14.59
CA LEU A 207 5.16 11.67 -15.84
C LEU A 207 3.64 11.83 -15.80
N ASP A 208 3.03 11.74 -14.63
CA ASP A 208 1.60 11.94 -14.41
C ASP A 208 1.21 13.39 -14.06
N GLY A 209 2.16 14.32 -14.14
CA GLY A 209 1.92 15.77 -14.02
C GLY A 209 2.09 16.38 -12.63
N PHE A 210 2.59 15.61 -11.65
CA PHE A 210 2.86 16.07 -10.29
C PHE A 210 4.34 16.45 -10.10
N LYS A 211 4.65 17.34 -9.16
CA LYS A 211 6.04 17.73 -8.81
C LYS A 211 6.74 16.67 -7.97
N SER A 212 5.98 15.86 -7.23
CA SER A 212 6.52 14.83 -6.34
C SER A 212 5.53 13.69 -6.11
N GLY A 213 6.02 12.55 -5.63
CA GLY A 213 5.18 11.44 -5.18
C GLY A 213 4.24 11.83 -4.04
N ALA A 214 4.69 12.71 -3.13
CA ALA A 214 3.86 13.23 -2.05
C ALA A 214 2.67 14.04 -2.58
N GLU A 215 2.89 14.94 -3.55
CA GLU A 215 1.80 15.69 -4.19
C GLU A 215 0.81 14.74 -4.90
N SER A 216 1.31 13.68 -5.55
CA SER A 216 0.46 12.66 -6.17
C SER A 216 -0.40 11.89 -5.15
N TRP A 217 0.09 11.67 -3.93
CA TRP A 217 -0.67 11.02 -2.85
C TRP A 217 -1.70 11.97 -2.23
N LEU A 218 -1.31 13.23 -2.00
CA LEU A 218 -2.18 14.25 -1.43
C LEU A 218 -3.33 14.64 -2.37
N ASP A 219 -3.14 14.50 -3.69
CA ASP A 219 -4.18 14.75 -4.70
C ASP A 219 -5.46 13.93 -4.49
N GLU A 220 -5.40 12.77 -3.81
CA GLU A 220 -6.61 11.97 -3.49
C GLU A 220 -7.58 12.71 -2.55
N TYR A 221 -7.09 13.67 -1.77
CA TYR A 221 -7.92 14.51 -0.89
C TYR A 221 -8.56 15.69 -1.63
N GLU A 222 -8.04 16.05 -2.82
CA GLU A 222 -8.50 17.19 -3.63
C GLU A 222 -8.63 18.51 -2.82
N ASP A 223 -7.73 18.70 -1.86
CA ASP A 223 -7.72 19.84 -0.93
C ASP A 223 -6.30 20.40 -0.77
N GLU A 224 -6.05 21.58 -1.34
CA GLU A 224 -4.76 22.27 -1.28
C GLU A 224 -4.33 22.67 0.15
N THR A 225 -5.26 22.66 1.09
CA THR A 225 -5.01 23.04 2.50
C THR A 225 -4.84 21.83 3.42
N PHE A 226 -4.88 20.61 2.89
CA PHE A 226 -4.88 19.37 3.67
C PHE A 226 -3.71 19.27 4.66
N GLU A 227 -2.48 19.56 4.22
CA GLU A 227 -1.30 19.52 5.11
C GLU A 227 -1.44 20.49 6.29
N LYS A 228 -1.92 21.71 6.02
CA LYS A 228 -2.15 22.71 7.06
C LYS A 228 -3.22 22.26 8.05
N GLN A 229 -4.31 21.65 7.57
CA GLN A 229 -5.35 21.10 8.45
C GLN A 229 -4.77 20.03 9.39
N LEU A 230 -3.88 19.16 8.89
CA LEU A 230 -3.19 18.17 9.71
C LEU A 230 -2.26 18.82 10.76
N GLU A 231 -1.51 19.86 10.39
CA GLU A 231 -0.68 20.63 11.33
C GLU A 231 -1.53 21.28 12.44
N ASP A 232 -2.66 21.88 12.07
CA ASP A 232 -3.59 22.52 13.01
C ASP A 232 -4.23 21.49 13.96
N ILE A 233 -4.58 20.30 13.47
CA ILE A 233 -5.09 19.19 14.30
C ILE A 233 -4.00 18.68 15.24
N PHE A 234 -2.77 18.49 14.75
CA PHE A 234 -1.66 18.05 15.57
C PHE A 234 -1.36 19.08 16.68
N ALA A 235 -1.40 20.37 16.38
CA ALA A 235 -1.23 21.44 17.37
C ALA A 235 -2.31 21.41 18.46
N GLN A 236 -3.56 21.06 18.11
CA GLN A 236 -4.65 20.90 19.10
C GLN A 236 -4.47 19.67 19.98
N ILE A 237 -3.96 18.56 19.45
CA ILE A 237 -3.72 17.31 20.19
C ILE A 237 -2.46 17.40 21.07
N ARG A 238 -1.49 18.21 20.64
CA ARG A 238 -0.16 18.29 21.25
C ARG A 238 -0.16 18.52 22.77
N PRO A 239 -0.95 19.44 23.37
CA PRO A 239 -0.97 19.62 24.82
C PRO A 239 -1.39 18.36 25.60
N LEU A 240 -2.34 17.59 25.06
CA LEU A 240 -2.75 16.31 25.64
C LEU A 240 -1.65 15.25 25.48
N TYR A 241 -1.07 15.16 24.28
CA TYR A 241 0.02 14.22 24.00
C TYR A 241 1.24 14.47 24.89
N GLU A 242 1.65 15.72 25.09
CA GLU A 242 2.80 16.06 25.93
C GLU A 242 2.58 15.70 27.40
N GLN A 243 1.36 15.88 27.93
CA GLN A 243 0.99 15.43 29.27
C GLN A 243 1.00 13.90 29.39
N LEU A 244 0.39 13.20 28.42
CA LEU A 244 0.39 11.74 28.38
C LEU A 244 1.82 11.18 28.27
N HIS A 245 2.63 11.73 27.36
CA HIS A 245 4.03 11.38 27.19
C HIS A 245 4.82 11.60 28.49
N ALA A 246 4.67 12.77 29.14
CA ALA A 246 5.36 13.06 30.39
C ALA A 246 4.96 12.08 31.51
N TYR A 247 3.67 11.76 31.62
CA TYR A 247 3.17 10.79 32.61
C TYR A 247 3.69 9.38 32.35
N VAL A 248 3.58 8.88 31.12
CA VAL A 248 4.09 7.56 30.75
C VAL A 248 5.61 7.48 30.97
N ARG A 249 6.36 8.52 30.57
CA ARG A 249 7.81 8.61 30.83
C ARG A 249 8.12 8.53 32.32
N PHE A 250 7.39 9.27 33.16
CA PHE A 250 7.55 9.25 34.61
C PHE A 250 7.32 7.84 35.16
N ARG A 251 6.23 7.17 34.78
CA ARG A 251 5.88 5.83 35.28
C ARG A 251 6.84 4.74 34.78
N LEU A 252 7.29 4.83 33.53
CA LEU A 252 8.34 3.96 33.00
C LEU A 252 9.66 4.18 33.75
N ARG A 253 10.01 5.42 34.07
CA ARG A 253 11.19 5.74 34.88
C ARG A 253 11.08 5.19 36.30
N GLU A 254 9.93 5.29 36.97
CA GLU A 254 9.72 4.67 38.28
C GLU A 254 9.94 3.15 38.23
N LYS A 255 9.54 2.50 37.13
CA LYS A 255 9.72 1.05 36.96
C LYS A 255 11.13 0.63 36.58
N TYR A 256 11.76 1.33 35.65
CA TYR A 256 13.02 0.92 35.00
C TYR A 256 14.26 1.65 35.51
N GLY A 257 14.06 2.73 36.27
CA GLY A 257 15.13 3.55 36.84
C GLY A 257 15.73 4.57 35.87
N ASP A 258 16.47 5.51 36.47
CA ASP A 258 17.05 6.70 35.81
C ASP A 258 18.10 6.36 34.75
N GLY A 259 18.75 5.19 34.86
CA GLY A 259 19.73 4.72 33.89
C GLY A 259 19.10 4.23 32.58
N VAL A 260 17.81 3.92 32.57
CA VAL A 260 17.08 3.39 31.41
C VAL A 260 16.16 4.45 30.81
N VAL A 261 15.44 5.21 31.64
CA VAL A 261 14.50 6.24 31.18
C VAL A 261 14.89 7.60 31.76
N SER A 262 15.21 8.54 30.88
CA SER A 262 15.56 9.91 31.27
C SER A 262 14.35 10.65 31.84
N GLU A 263 14.56 11.46 32.88
CA GLU A 263 13.53 12.36 33.41
C GLU A 263 13.03 13.39 32.39
N ARG A 264 13.92 13.89 31.53
CA ARG A 264 13.65 15.01 30.62
C ARG A 264 13.81 14.66 29.15
N GLY A 265 14.44 13.54 28.83
CA GLY A 265 14.64 13.06 27.46
C GLY A 265 13.42 12.35 26.86
N PRO A 266 13.55 11.83 25.62
CA PRO A 266 12.52 11.00 24.99
C PRO A 266 12.38 9.64 25.69
N ILE A 267 11.24 8.99 25.49
CA ILE A 267 11.02 7.60 25.93
C ILE A 267 11.75 6.65 24.97
N PRO A 268 12.52 5.66 25.46
CA PRO A 268 13.06 4.59 24.61
C PRO A 268 11.93 3.77 23.97
N MET A 269 11.87 3.76 22.63
CA MET A 269 10.74 3.20 21.87
C MET A 269 10.44 1.71 22.18
N HIS A 270 11.48 0.91 22.45
CA HIS A 270 11.35 -0.51 22.77
C HIS A 270 10.61 -0.79 24.10
N LEU A 271 10.36 0.23 24.92
CA LEU A 271 9.66 0.10 26.19
C LEU A 271 8.15 0.35 26.10
N LEU A 272 7.61 0.59 24.90
CA LEU A 272 6.21 0.99 24.70
C LEU A 272 5.25 -0.18 24.43
N GLY A 273 5.75 -1.41 24.48
CA GLY A 273 4.94 -2.63 24.31
C GLY A 273 4.49 -2.92 22.88
N ASN A 274 5.01 -2.17 21.90
CA ASN A 274 4.77 -2.33 20.48
C ASN A 274 6.07 -2.07 19.71
N MET A 275 6.31 -2.80 18.61
CA MET A 275 7.55 -2.73 17.82
C MET A 275 7.89 -1.31 17.35
N TRP A 276 6.87 -0.53 16.99
CA TRP A 276 7.01 0.81 16.44
C TRP A 276 6.56 1.90 17.41
N GLY A 277 6.19 1.54 18.64
CA GLY A 277 5.64 2.48 19.62
C GLY A 277 4.42 3.26 19.11
N GLN A 278 3.67 2.72 18.15
CA GLN A 278 2.52 3.41 17.54
C GLN A 278 1.26 3.40 18.44
N THR A 279 1.21 2.44 19.37
CA THR A 279 0.19 2.32 20.42
C THR A 279 0.86 1.94 21.73
N TRP A 280 0.37 2.48 22.86
CA TRP A 280 0.97 2.30 24.20
C TRP A 280 0.03 1.60 25.19
N SER A 281 -1.01 0.92 24.68
CA SER A 281 -2.00 0.19 25.51
C SER A 281 -1.34 -0.86 26.40
N GLU A 282 -0.33 -1.56 25.87
CA GLU A 282 0.32 -2.70 26.52
C GLU A 282 1.18 -2.31 27.73
N VAL A 283 1.49 -1.01 27.85
CA VAL A 283 2.21 -0.44 29.01
C VAL A 283 1.29 0.31 29.96
N ALA A 284 -0.03 0.28 29.73
CA ALA A 284 -1.01 0.79 30.68
C ALA A 284 -0.87 0.17 32.08
N PRO A 285 -0.58 -1.14 32.26
CA PRO A 285 -0.36 -1.71 33.60
C PRO A 285 0.83 -1.12 34.37
N ILE A 286 1.80 -0.50 33.68
CA ILE A 286 2.92 0.23 34.31
C ILE A 286 2.46 1.65 34.65
N SER A 287 1.81 2.27 33.67
CA SER A 287 1.44 3.68 33.74
C SER A 287 0.33 3.93 34.73
N VAL A 288 -0.63 3.01 34.86
CA VAL A 288 -1.83 3.23 35.65
C VAL A 288 -1.74 2.47 36.98
N SER A 289 -1.83 3.19 38.10
CA SER A 289 -1.98 2.60 39.43
C SER A 289 -3.44 2.21 39.70
N ILE A 290 -4.02 1.30 38.92
CA ILE A 290 -5.36 0.81 39.25
C ILE A 290 -5.21 -0.29 40.30
N SER A 291 -5.40 0.08 41.57
CA SER A 291 -5.60 -0.87 42.66
C SER A 291 -7.02 -1.45 42.70
N GLU A 292 -7.96 -1.04 41.85
CA GLU A 292 -9.38 -1.41 42.07
C GLU A 292 -10.20 -1.95 40.88
N GLN A 293 -9.75 -1.88 39.62
CA GLN A 293 -10.48 -2.45 38.49
C GLN A 293 -9.55 -2.97 37.40
N LYS A 294 -9.33 -4.29 37.38
CA LYS A 294 -8.70 -4.94 36.21
C LYS A 294 -9.53 -4.57 34.97
N LEU A 295 -8.89 -4.05 33.93
CA LEU A 295 -9.50 -3.98 32.60
C LEU A 295 -9.98 -5.39 32.24
N LEU A 296 -11.18 -5.49 31.65
CA LEU A 296 -11.73 -6.78 31.26
C LEU A 296 -10.86 -7.36 30.13
N ASP A 297 -10.10 -8.40 30.46
CA ASP A 297 -9.43 -9.26 29.49
C ASP A 297 -10.27 -10.53 29.31
N VAL A 298 -10.74 -10.76 28.09
CA VAL A 298 -11.58 -11.92 27.74
C VAL A 298 -10.78 -13.04 27.09
N THR A 299 -9.48 -12.89 26.85
CA THR A 299 -8.66 -13.87 26.11
C THR A 299 -8.67 -15.24 26.78
N ASP A 300 -8.46 -15.31 28.10
CA ASP A 300 -8.48 -16.58 28.84
C ASP A 300 -9.85 -17.27 28.78
N GLU A 301 -10.92 -16.48 28.84
CA GLU A 301 -12.29 -17.01 28.78
C GLU A 301 -12.65 -17.47 27.35
N MET A 302 -12.17 -16.78 26.31
CA MET A 302 -12.28 -17.21 24.91
C MET A 302 -11.58 -18.57 24.70
N VAL A 303 -10.35 -18.73 25.21
CA VAL A 303 -9.61 -20.00 25.14
C VAL A 303 -10.36 -21.10 25.89
N LYS A 304 -10.86 -20.82 27.08
CA LYS A 304 -11.63 -21.76 27.90
C LYS A 304 -12.94 -22.19 27.26
N GLN A 305 -13.61 -21.28 26.54
CA GLN A 305 -14.83 -21.58 25.78
C GLN A 305 -14.53 -22.21 24.40
N GLY A 306 -13.26 -22.41 24.04
CA GLY A 306 -12.88 -23.02 22.77
C GLY A 306 -13.15 -22.13 21.56
N TYR A 307 -13.11 -20.81 21.71
CA TYR A 307 -13.21 -19.89 20.58
C TYR A 307 -12.04 -20.14 19.63
N THR A 308 -12.34 -20.44 18.38
CA THR A 308 -11.36 -20.56 17.30
C THR A 308 -11.65 -19.49 16.25
N ALA A 309 -10.68 -19.23 15.36
CA ALA A 309 -10.87 -18.30 14.25
C ALA A 309 -11.90 -18.78 13.20
N ALA A 310 -12.50 -19.97 13.40
CA ALA A 310 -13.32 -20.72 12.45
C ALA A 310 -12.63 -20.93 11.09
N LEU A 311 -12.09 -22.14 10.90
CA LEU A 311 -11.96 -22.75 9.57
C LEU A 311 -12.69 -24.09 9.60
N ASP A 312 -14.00 -24.04 9.83
CA ASP A 312 -14.89 -25.11 9.40
C ASP A 312 -15.31 -24.77 7.96
N VAL A 313 -14.51 -25.25 7.00
CA VAL A 313 -14.92 -25.45 5.60
C VAL A 313 -14.76 -26.93 5.30
#